data_AF-A0A933ZSM4-F1
#
_entry.id   AF-A0A933ZSM4-F1
#
_cell.length_a   1.000
_cell.length_b   1.000
_cell.length_c   1.000
_cell.angle_alpha   90.00
_cell.angle_beta   90.00
_cell.angle_gamma   90.00
#
_symmetry.space_group_name_H-M   'P 1'
#
loop_
_entity.id
_entity.type
_entity.pdbx_description
1 polymer ?
#
loop_
_entity_poly.entity_id
_entity_poly.type
_entity_poly.pdbx_seq_one_letter_code
_entity_poly.pdbx_strand_id
1 'polypeptide(L)'
;ATPGYPTLAGAHAALTALGDELVAERIPDLAAVRAVNERNNRLLATRASELARRVPEIAAALSGFLARQRRESLRLETRLFPALWLLQRGAGSGLARR
;
A
#
# COMPACT_ATOMS: atom_id res chain seq x y z
N ALA A 1 8.58 -2.57 16.32
CA ALA A 1 8.33 -2.82 14.88
C ALA A 1 7.08 -3.68 14.74
N THR A 2 6.21 -3.42 13.75
CA THR A 2 5.06 -4.30 13.48
C THR A 2 5.58 -5.57 12.80
N PRO A 3 5.32 -6.78 13.34
CA PRO A 3 5.81 -8.02 12.73
C PRO A 3 5.42 -8.14 11.25
N GLY A 4 6.37 -8.58 10.41
CA GLY A 4 6.19 -8.67 8.96
C GLY A 4 6.34 -7.35 8.19
N TYR A 5 6.60 -6.23 8.87
CA TYR A 5 6.86 -4.93 8.25
C TYR A 5 8.24 -4.41 8.67
N PRO A 6 9.08 -3.95 7.72
CA PRO A 6 10.37 -3.39 8.05
C PRO A 6 10.20 -2.05 8.80
N THR A 7 11.18 -1.72 9.63
CA THR A 7 11.39 -0.33 10.05
C THR A 7 11.88 0.48 8.85
N LEU A 8 11.85 1.81 8.94
CA LEU A 8 12.38 2.67 7.87
C LEU A 8 13.86 2.35 7.57
N ALA A 9 14.68 2.26 8.62
CA ALA A 9 16.09 1.88 8.49
C ALA A 9 16.27 0.48 7.89
N GLY A 10 15.43 -0.49 8.28
CA GLY A 10 15.47 -1.84 7.72
C GLY A 10 15.06 -1.86 6.23
N ALA A 11 14.09 -1.04 5.85
CA ALA A 11 13.68 -0.87 4.46
C ALA A 11 14.82 -0.23 3.65
N HIS A 12 15.43 0.85 4.12
CA HIS A 12 16.57 1.49 3.45
C HIS A 12 17.71 0.51 3.21
N ALA A 13 18.12 -0.23 4.26
CA ALA A 13 19.18 -1.22 4.14
C ALA A 13 18.85 -2.29 3.08
N ALA A 14 17.60 -2.75 3.03
CA ALA A 14 17.17 -3.73 2.03
C ALA A 14 17.13 -3.14 0.61
N LEU A 15 16.68 -1.89 0.46
CA LEU A 15 16.56 -1.22 -0.84
C LEU A 15 17.93 -0.91 -1.45
N THR A 16 18.94 -0.58 -0.65
CA THR A 16 20.29 -0.24 -1.15
C THR A 16 21.26 -1.44 -1.16
N ALA A 17 20.81 -2.62 -0.71
CA ALA A 17 21.68 -3.81 -0.58
C ALA A 17 22.34 -4.26 -1.89
N LEU A 18 21.72 -3.97 -3.04
CA LEU A 18 22.20 -4.36 -4.37
C LEU A 18 22.97 -3.25 -5.09
N GLY A 19 23.37 -2.20 -4.35
CA GLY A 19 24.08 -1.05 -4.89
C GLY A 19 23.18 0.01 -5.54
N ASP A 20 21.86 -0.14 -5.45
CA ASP A 20 20.92 0.92 -5.82
C ASP A 20 20.99 2.08 -4.82
N GLU A 21 20.81 3.29 -5.32
CA GLU A 21 20.86 4.52 -4.54
C GLU A 21 19.45 5.05 -4.28
N LEU A 22 19.14 5.38 -3.02
CA LEU A 22 17.88 6.02 -2.68
C LEU A 22 17.92 7.51 -3.04
N VAL A 23 17.24 7.87 -4.13
CA VAL A 23 17.21 9.24 -4.67
C VAL A 23 16.20 10.10 -3.94
N ALA A 24 15.03 9.55 -3.67
CA ALA A 24 13.96 10.25 -2.98
C ALA A 24 13.12 9.31 -2.15
N GLU A 25 12.63 9.84 -1.03
CA GLU A 25 11.64 9.20 -0.18
C GLU A 25 10.48 10.17 0.04
N ARG A 26 9.26 9.63 -0.05
CA ARG A 26 8.05 10.35 0.34
C ARG A 26 7.18 9.48 1.23
N ILE A 27 7.01 9.93 2.46
CA ILE A 27 6.02 9.40 3.40
C ILE A 27 4.89 10.45 3.46
N PRO A 28 3.67 10.14 2.99
CA PRO A 28 2.56 11.06 3.11
C PRO A 28 2.20 11.24 4.58
N ASP A 29 1.72 12.44 4.93
CA ASP A 29 1.18 12.67 6.27
C ASP A 29 -0.09 11.86 6.52
N LEU A 30 -0.44 11.71 7.80
CA LEU A 30 -1.60 10.94 8.22
C LEU A 30 -2.92 11.49 7.67
N ALA A 31 -3.04 12.80 7.48
CA ALA A 31 -4.26 13.41 6.96
C ALA A 31 -4.48 13.04 5.48
N ALA A 32 -3.41 13.05 4.68
CA ALA A 32 -3.42 12.61 3.30
C ALA A 32 -3.76 11.11 3.19
N VAL A 33 -3.20 10.27 4.07
CA VAL A 33 -3.54 8.83 4.12
C VAL A 33 -5.02 8.64 4.44
N ARG A 34 -5.54 9.31 5.46
CA ARG A 34 -6.97 9.25 5.83
C ARG A 34 -7.88 9.70 4.69
N ALA A 35 -7.56 10.82 4.04
CA ALA A 35 -8.34 11.35 2.94
C ALA A 35 -8.43 10.36 1.76
N VAL A 36 -7.30 9.73 1.40
CA VAL A 36 -7.26 8.71 0.35
C VAL A 36 -8.05 7.46 0.75
N ASN A 37 -7.86 6.97 1.98
CA ASN A 37 -8.57 5.80 2.49
C ASN A 37 -10.08 6.03 2.55
N GLU A 38 -10.54 7.18 3.04
CA GLU A 38 -11.96 7.54 3.07
C GLU A 38 -12.56 7.56 1.67
N ARG A 39 -11.89 8.24 0.74
CA ARG A 39 -12.33 8.32 -0.66
C ARG A 39 -12.43 6.92 -1.28
N ASN A 40 -11.39 6.10 -1.13
CA ASN A 40 -11.35 4.76 -1.72
C ASN A 40 -12.40 3.84 -1.09
N ASN A 41 -12.54 3.84 0.24
CA ASN A 41 -13.54 3.03 0.93
C ASN A 41 -14.97 3.41 0.52
N ARG A 42 -15.27 4.70 0.33
CA ARG A 42 -16.57 5.14 -0.20
C ARG A 42 -16.81 4.61 -1.61
N LEU A 43 -15.86 4.81 -2.52
CA LEU A 43 -15.97 4.33 -3.92
C LEU A 43 -16.15 2.81 -4.00
N LEU A 44 -15.35 2.06 -3.23
CA LEU A 44 -15.43 0.61 -3.18
C LEU A 44 -16.79 0.14 -2.64
N ALA A 45 -17.31 0.78 -1.59
CA ALA A 45 -18.62 0.44 -1.04
C ALA A 45 -19.75 0.68 -2.05
N THR A 46 -19.73 1.81 -2.77
CA THR A 46 -20.70 2.10 -3.83
C THR A 46 -20.65 1.04 -4.93
N ARG A 47 -19.45 0.73 -5.44
CA ARG A 47 -19.29 -0.28 -6.51
C ARG A 47 -19.67 -1.68 -6.07
N ALA A 48 -19.32 -2.06 -4.84
CA ALA A 48 -19.71 -3.35 -4.28
C ALA A 48 -21.24 -3.48 -4.18
N SER A 49 -21.94 -2.42 -3.77
CA SER A 49 -23.41 -2.41 -3.72
C SER A 49 -24.03 -2.57 -5.12
N GLU A 50 -23.50 -1.85 -6.12
CA GLU A 50 -23.95 -2.00 -7.52
C GLU A 50 -23.74 -3.41 -8.06
N LEU A 51 -22.57 -4.00 -7.80
CA LEU A 51 -22.24 -5.36 -8.24
C LEU A 51 -23.09 -6.40 -7.53
N ALA A 52 -23.27 -6.29 -6.21
CA ALA A 52 -24.09 -7.22 -5.43
C ALA A 52 -25.57 -7.23 -5.87
N ARG A 53 -26.10 -6.10 -6.35
CA ARG A 53 -27.45 -6.07 -6.93
C ARG A 53 -27.55 -6.79 -8.27
N ARG A 54 -26.48 -6.79 -9.07
CA ARG A 54 -26.43 -7.41 -10.40
C ARG A 54 -26.08 -8.89 -10.34
N VAL A 55 -25.25 -9.29 -9.39
CA VAL A 55 -24.75 -10.64 -9.18
C VAL A 55 -24.83 -10.95 -7.67
N PRO A 56 -26.01 -11.35 -7.17
CA PRO A 56 -26.22 -11.58 -5.74
C PRO A 56 -25.29 -12.63 -5.13
N GLU A 57 -24.82 -13.60 -5.92
CA GLU A 57 -23.96 -14.72 -5.51
C GLU A 57 -22.61 -14.24 -4.94
N ILE A 58 -22.13 -13.07 -5.38
CA ILE A 58 -20.84 -12.52 -4.92
C ILE A 58 -20.98 -11.53 -3.76
N ALA A 59 -22.19 -11.23 -3.30
CA ALA A 59 -22.42 -10.21 -2.27
C ALA A 59 -21.65 -10.49 -0.96
N ALA A 60 -21.59 -11.75 -0.53
CA ALA A 60 -20.85 -12.15 0.65
C ALA A 60 -19.33 -11.92 0.49
N ALA A 61 -18.78 -12.27 -0.68
CA ALA A 61 -17.37 -12.06 -0.99
C ALA A 61 -17.01 -10.57 -1.02
N LEU A 62 -17.88 -9.73 -1.59
CA LEU A 62 -17.73 -8.28 -1.61
C LEU A 62 -17.76 -7.67 -0.20
N SER A 63 -18.70 -8.10 0.64
CA SER A 63 -18.76 -7.68 2.05
C SER A 63 -17.48 -8.03 2.80
N GLY A 64 -16.98 -9.26 2.63
CA GLY A 64 -15.72 -9.71 3.22
C GLY A 64 -14.51 -8.90 2.73
N PHE A 65 -14.48 -8.54 1.45
CA PHE A 65 -13.45 -7.67 0.88
C PHE A 65 -13.48 -6.27 1.51
N LEU A 66 -14.65 -5.63 1.61
CA LEU A 66 -14.79 -4.30 2.22
C LEU A 66 -14.37 -4.30 3.69
N ALA A 67 -14.73 -5.35 4.44
CA ALA A 67 -14.31 -5.49 5.83
C ALA A 67 -12.79 -5.61 5.96
N ARG A 68 -12.12 -6.33 5.04
CA ARG A 68 -10.65 -6.39 4.98
C ARG A 68 -10.05 -5.02 4.64
N GLN A 69 -10.58 -4.32 3.64
CA GLN A 69 -10.09 -3.00 3.24
C GLN A 69 -10.13 -2.00 4.40
N ARG A 70 -11.24 -1.94 5.16
CA ARG A 70 -11.33 -1.07 6.35
C ARG A 70 -10.28 -1.39 7.41
N ARG A 71 -9.94 -2.67 7.61
CA ARG A 71 -8.88 -3.08 8.53
C ARG A 71 -7.49 -2.67 8.04
N GLU A 72 -7.22 -2.80 6.74
CA GLU A 72 -5.96 -2.34 6.17
C GLU A 72 -5.82 -0.81 6.23
N SER A 73 -6.90 -0.06 5.93
CA SER A 73 -6.92 1.40 6.12
C SER A 73 -6.60 1.77 7.57
N LEU A 74 -7.22 1.11 8.55
CA LEU A 74 -6.94 1.36 9.96
C LEU A 74 -5.47 1.10 10.33
N ARG A 75 -4.84 0.07 9.76
CA ARG A 75 -3.41 -0.19 9.99
C ARG A 75 -2.54 0.95 9.47
N LEU A 76 -2.80 1.44 8.27
CA LEU A 76 -2.09 2.59 7.67
C LEU A 76 -2.37 3.92 8.37
N GLU A 77 -3.44 4.02 9.13
CA GLU A 77 -3.81 5.22 9.88
C GLU A 77 -3.33 5.20 11.33
N THR A 78 -2.74 4.10 11.80
CA THR A 78 -2.40 3.92 13.23
C THR A 78 -1.03 3.32 13.50
N ARG A 79 -0.64 2.27 12.76
CA ARG A 79 0.53 1.42 13.10
C ARG A 79 1.55 1.30 12.00
N LEU A 80 1.14 1.57 10.77
CA LEU A 80 1.95 1.53 9.57
C LEU A 80 1.87 2.90 8.90
N PHE A 81 2.88 3.25 8.14
CA PHE A 81 2.83 4.38 7.22
C PHE A 81 3.25 3.88 5.84
N PRO A 82 2.56 4.29 4.77
CA PRO A 82 3.01 4.01 3.43
C PRO A 82 4.26 4.85 3.13
N ALA A 83 5.13 4.34 2.27
CA ALA A 83 6.29 5.08 1.79
C ALA A 83 6.45 4.83 0.29
N LEU A 84 6.80 5.88 -0.44
CA LEU A 84 7.18 5.83 -1.84
C LEU A 84 8.67 6.12 -1.93
N TRP A 85 9.42 5.19 -2.52
CA TRP A 85 10.85 5.33 -2.75
C TRP A 85 11.15 5.44 -4.24
N LEU A 86 12.03 6.36 -4.60
CA LEU A 86 12.64 6.43 -5.91
C LEU A 86 14.10 5.95 -5.79
N LEU A 87 14.42 4.91 -6.53
CA LEU A 87 15.76 4.33 -6.55
C LEU A 87 16.43 4.62 -7.89
N GLN A 88 17.68 5.03 -7.85
CA GLN A 88 18.56 5.03 -8.99
C GLN A 88 19.31 3.72 -9.01
N ARG A 89 19.29 3.09 -10.18
CA ARG A 89 19.92 1.80 -10.38
C ARG A 89 21.45 1.92 -10.26
N GLY A 90 22.06 1.11 -9.39
CA GLY A 90 23.51 1.06 -9.23
C GLY A 90 24.22 0.44 -10.42
N ALA A 91 25.44 0.88 -10.75
CA ALA A 91 26.24 0.33 -11.85
C ALA A 91 26.55 -1.19 -11.71
N GLY A 92 26.47 -1.74 -10.49
CA GLY A 92 26.63 -3.16 -10.20
C GLY A 92 25.37 -4.03 -10.39
N SER A 93 24.21 -3.42 -10.63
CA SER A 93 22.95 -4.14 -10.85
C SER A 93 22.84 -4.57 -12.32
N GLY A 94 23.64 -5.57 -12.66
CA GLY A 94 23.64 -6.23 -13.97
C GLY A 94 22.32 -6.97 -14.23
N LEU A 95 21.24 -6.25 -14.49
CA LEU A 95 20.22 -6.72 -15.43
C LEU A 95 20.66 -6.26 -16.81
N ALA A 96 21.34 -7.16 -17.52
CA ALA A 96 21.56 -7.07 -18.95
C ALA A 96 20.25 -6.59 -19.62
N ARG A 97 20.32 -5.44 -20.30
CA ARG A 97 19.28 -5.01 -21.22
C ARG A 97 19.11 -6.14 -22.24
N ARG A 98 17.96 -6.82 -22.23
CA ARG A 98 17.47 -7.62 -23.34
C ARG A 98 16.38 -6.84 -24.05
#